data_AF-A0A4U0GJ43-F1
#
_entry.id   AF-A0A4U0GJ43-F1
#
_cell.length_a   1.000
_cell.length_b   1.000
_cell.length_c   1.000
_cell.angle_alpha   90.00
_cell.angle_beta   90.00
_cell.angle_gamma   90.00
#
_symmetry.space_group_name_H-M   'P 1'
#
loop_
_entity.id
_entity.type
_entity.pdbx_description
1 polymer ?
#
loop_
_entity_poly.entity_id
_entity_poly.type
_entity_poly.pdbx_seq_one_letter_code
_entity_poly.pdbx_strand_id
1 'polypeptide(L)'
;MLSIVVAAQLMTAIPNAAFTAEVLECSDRARVLIAIAPNYFLAKDSISVRQGGEALTMRMPRAEHAEFAGTSEDVFRRQLYLEAGPLKPGPIELSYQGCDEVALTCLPPVAVTLTC
;
A
#
# COMPACT_ATOMS: atom_id res chain seq x y z
N MET A 1 17.01 6.43 -29.42
CA MET A 1 17.00 6.96 -28.03
C MET A 1 15.53 7.13 -27.62
N LEU A 2 15.20 6.54 -26.46
CA LEU A 2 13.98 6.64 -25.65
C LEU A 2 12.60 6.49 -26.34
N SER A 3 12.06 5.26 -26.30
CA SER A 3 10.61 5.05 -26.26
C SER A 3 10.17 5.09 -24.80
N ILE A 4 9.50 6.16 -24.39
CA ILE A 4 8.81 6.24 -23.09
C ILE A 4 7.53 5.43 -23.23
N VAL A 5 7.49 4.24 -22.62
CA VAL A 5 6.26 3.48 -22.45
C VAL A 5 5.58 4.02 -21.19
N VAL A 6 4.69 5.00 -21.35
CA VAL A 6 3.72 5.33 -20.30
C VAL A 6 2.64 4.25 -20.35
N ALA A 7 2.79 3.22 -19.52
CA ALA A 7 1.74 2.23 -19.32
C ALA A 7 0.63 2.89 -18.49
N ALA A 8 -0.41 3.38 -19.15
CA ALA A 8 -1.66 3.76 -18.51
C ALA A 8 -2.31 2.50 -17.94
N GLN A 9 -2.24 2.33 -16.61
CA GLN A 9 -2.87 1.20 -15.92
C GLN A 9 -4.33 1.55 -15.59
N LEU A 10 -5.21 0.57 -15.84
CA LEU A 10 -6.66 0.67 -15.69
C LEU A 10 -7.05 1.16 -14.30
N MET A 11 -7.84 2.24 -14.26
CA MET A 11 -8.64 2.63 -13.10
C MET A 11 -9.78 1.62 -12.91
N THR A 12 -9.52 0.52 -12.19
CA THR A 12 -10.61 -0.22 -11.53
C THR A 12 -11.07 0.61 -10.35
N ALA A 13 -12.32 1.09 -10.41
CA ALA A 13 -12.95 1.90 -9.37
C ALA A 13 -12.84 1.21 -8.00
N ILE A 14 -12.08 1.81 -7.08
CA ILE A 14 -11.93 1.31 -5.70
C ILE A 14 -13.00 2.00 -4.84
N PRO A 15 -13.79 1.25 -4.05
CA PRO A 15 -14.61 1.82 -2.98
C PRO A 15 -13.69 2.25 -1.82
N ASN A 16 -12.91 3.32 -2.02
CA ASN A 16 -12.26 4.15 -1.00
C ASN A 16 -11.32 5.16 -1.69
N ALA A 17 -11.83 6.36 -1.96
CA ALA A 17 -11.01 7.51 -2.36
C ALA A 17 -9.95 7.90 -1.30
N ALA A 18 -9.98 7.27 -0.12
CA ALA A 18 -9.06 7.51 0.99
C ALA A 18 -7.65 6.94 0.77
N PHE A 19 -7.49 5.93 -0.08
CA PHE A 19 -6.20 5.27 -0.30
C PHE A 19 -5.95 5.05 -1.78
N THR A 20 -4.78 5.43 -2.27
CA THR A 20 -4.38 5.19 -3.67
C THR A 20 -2.97 4.65 -3.70
N ALA A 21 -2.81 3.44 -4.25
CA ALA A 21 -1.52 2.79 -4.40
C ALA A 21 -1.00 2.95 -5.84
N GLU A 22 0.27 3.32 -5.96
CA GLU A 22 0.97 3.54 -7.23
C GLU A 22 2.35 2.88 -7.17
N VAL A 23 2.74 2.22 -8.27
CA VAL A 23 4.10 1.69 -8.43
C VAL A 23 4.98 2.76 -9.04
N LEU A 24 6.01 3.17 -8.31
CA LEU A 24 6.96 4.19 -8.74
C LEU A 24 8.12 3.60 -9.55
N GLU A 25 8.53 2.37 -9.22
CA GLU A 25 9.68 1.71 -9.84
C GLU A 25 9.52 0.19 -9.72
N CYS A 26 9.91 -0.52 -10.77
CA CYS A 26 10.03 -1.98 -10.78
C CYS A 26 11.40 -2.37 -11.29
N SER A 27 12.24 -2.83 -10.36
CA SER A 27 13.55 -3.43 -10.67
C SER A 27 13.64 -4.79 -9.98
N ASP A 28 14.67 -5.03 -9.18
CA ASP A 28 14.70 -6.20 -8.27
C ASP A 28 13.66 -6.08 -7.14
N ARG A 29 13.21 -4.85 -6.84
CA ARG A 29 12.18 -4.57 -5.84
C ARG A 29 11.15 -3.60 -6.43
N ALA A 30 9.89 -3.77 -6.05
CA ALA A 30 8.83 -2.83 -6.36
C ALA A 30 8.87 -1.70 -5.33
N ARG A 31 8.97 -0.45 -5.78
CA ARG A 31 8.79 0.74 -4.94
C ARG A 31 7.36 1.22 -5.11
N VAL A 32 6.59 1.21 -4.03
CA VAL A 32 5.16 1.53 -4.04
C VAL A 32 4.90 2.73 -3.14
N LEU A 33 4.15 3.69 -3.64
CA LEU A 33 3.57 4.79 -2.87
C LEU A 33 2.11 4.48 -2.60
N ILE A 34 1.70 4.57 -1.34
CA ILE A 34 0.28 4.62 -0.96
C ILE A 34 -0.01 6.03 -0.46
N ALA A 35 -0.77 6.80 -1.21
CA ALA A 35 -1.31 8.08 -0.76
C ALA A 35 -2.50 7.82 0.19
N ILE A 36 -2.53 8.56 1.30
CA ILE A 36 -3.52 8.40 2.38
C ILE A 36 -4.22 9.75 2.58
N ALA A 37 -5.54 9.76 2.44
CA ALA A 37 -6.36 10.95 2.61
C ALA A 37 -6.28 11.51 4.04
N PRO A 38 -6.58 12.81 4.23
CA PRO A 38 -6.67 13.40 5.57
C PRO A 38 -7.63 12.63 6.48
N ASN A 39 -7.29 12.53 7.77
CA ASN A 39 -8.04 11.80 8.80
C ASN A 39 -8.09 10.28 8.64
N TYR A 40 -7.31 9.72 7.71
CA TYR A 40 -7.11 8.29 7.58
C TYR A 40 -5.68 7.89 7.94
N PHE A 41 -5.52 6.64 8.36
CA PHE A 41 -4.22 6.00 8.51
C PHE A 41 -4.26 4.55 8.05
N LEU A 42 -3.09 3.99 7.75
CA LEU A 42 -2.89 2.55 7.53
C LEU A 42 -2.29 1.92 8.76
N ALA A 43 -2.86 0.80 9.22
CA ALA A 43 -2.29 -0.01 10.29
C ALA A 43 -1.10 -0.82 9.74
N LYS A 44 0.10 -0.63 10.29
CA LYS A 44 1.34 -1.24 9.77
C LYS A 44 1.25 -2.75 9.62
N ASP A 45 0.68 -3.42 10.61
CA ASP A 45 0.62 -4.89 10.66
C ASP A 45 -0.43 -5.49 9.71
N SER A 46 -1.31 -4.66 9.14
CA SER A 46 -2.27 -5.08 8.12
C SER A 46 -1.68 -5.13 6.71
N ILE A 47 -0.50 -4.52 6.52
CA ILE A 47 0.11 -4.36 5.20
C ILE A 47 0.80 -5.66 4.84
N SER A 48 0.49 -6.19 3.66
CA SER A 48 1.18 -7.35 3.11
C SER A 48 1.37 -7.20 1.61
N VAL A 49 2.49 -7.71 1.13
CA VAL A 49 2.78 -7.77 -0.30
C VAL A 49 3.10 -9.22 -0.64
N ARG A 50 2.42 -9.74 -1.67
CA ARG A 50 2.58 -11.11 -2.14
C ARG A 50 2.82 -11.15 -3.65
N GLN A 51 3.44 -12.22 -4.13
CA GLN A 51 3.60 -12.48 -5.55
C GLN A 51 3.57 -13.99 -5.80
N GLY A 52 2.73 -14.43 -6.74
CA GLY A 52 2.54 -15.86 -7.01
C GLY A 52 2.11 -16.67 -5.77
N GLY A 53 1.41 -16.03 -4.84
CA GLY A 53 1.00 -16.65 -3.57
C GLY A 53 2.08 -16.68 -2.48
N GLU A 54 3.28 -16.15 -2.69
CA GLU A 54 4.34 -16.05 -1.67
C GLU A 54 4.43 -14.64 -1.09
N ALA A 55 4.71 -14.50 0.21
CA ALA A 55 4.95 -13.20 0.83
C ALA A 55 6.32 -12.63 0.43
N LEU A 56 6.37 -11.36 0.06
CA LEU A 56 7.61 -10.65 -0.26
C LEU A 56 8.21 -9.99 0.98
N THR A 57 9.53 -9.87 1.02
CA THR A 57 10.20 -9.11 2.08
C THR A 57 9.96 -7.62 1.88
N MET A 58 9.37 -6.97 2.87
CA MET A 58 9.06 -5.54 2.82
C MET A 58 10.09 -4.70 3.55
N ARG A 59 10.36 -3.50 3.04
CA ARG A 59 10.98 -2.40 3.78
C ARG A 59 10.01 -1.24 3.81
N MET A 60 9.79 -0.70 5.01
CA MET A 60 8.93 0.44 5.26
C MET A 60 9.67 1.46 6.11
N PRO A 61 9.33 2.75 6.03
CA PRO A 61 9.82 3.75 6.97
C PRO A 61 9.37 3.42 8.40
N ARG A 62 9.96 4.12 9.36
CA ARG A 62 9.49 4.06 10.75
C ARG A 62 8.03 4.53 10.81
N ALA A 63 7.19 3.73 11.43
CA ALA A 63 5.80 4.08 11.70
C ALA A 63 5.67 5.02 12.90
N GLU A 64 4.56 5.75 12.93
CA GLU A 64 4.13 6.52 14.09
C GLU A 64 3.41 5.60 15.07
N HIS A 65 3.68 5.74 16.37
CA HIS A 65 2.92 5.02 17.39
C HIS A 65 1.69 5.85 17.77
N ALA A 66 0.50 5.29 17.64
CA ALA A 66 -0.76 5.98 17.89
C ALA A 66 -1.72 5.14 18.74
N GLU A 67 -2.54 5.80 19.55
CA GLU A 67 -3.68 5.17 20.20
C GLU A 67 -4.93 5.41 19.36
N PHE A 68 -5.67 4.34 19.06
CA PHE A 68 -6.89 4.38 18.27
C PHE A 68 -7.92 3.42 18.86
N ALA A 69 -9.13 3.90 19.15
CA ALA A 69 -10.21 3.07 19.70
C ALA A 69 -9.82 2.22 20.94
N GLY A 70 -8.85 2.69 21.74
CA GLY A 70 -8.34 2.00 22.92
C GLY A 70 -7.26 0.93 22.63
N THR A 71 -6.80 0.80 21.39
CA THR A 71 -5.63 0.01 21.01
C THR A 71 -4.45 0.93 20.70
N SER A 72 -3.23 0.44 20.93
CA SER A 72 -2.00 1.13 20.52
C SER A 72 -1.43 0.43 19.32
N GLU A 73 -1.25 1.15 18.21
CA GLU A 73 -0.86 0.59 16.93
C GLU A 73 0.22 1.44 16.27
N ASP A 74 1.11 0.79 15.52
CA ASP A 74 2.02 1.47 14.62
C ASP A 74 1.28 1.80 13.31
N VAL A 75 1.26 3.06 12.91
CA VAL A 75 0.47 3.56 11.79
C VAL A 75 1.26 4.42 10.80
N PHE A 76 0.74 4.53 9.59
CA PHE A 76 1.21 5.46 8.57
C PHE A 76 0.13 6.47 8.20
N ARG A 77 0.51 7.73 8.04
CA ARG A 77 -0.38 8.86 7.74
C ARG A 77 0.12 9.61 6.52
N ARG A 78 -0.80 10.24 5.78
CA ARG A 78 -0.55 11.04 4.56
C ARG A 78 0.00 10.25 3.37
N GLN A 79 1.08 9.50 3.58
CA GLN A 79 1.70 8.66 2.57
C GLN A 79 2.55 7.55 3.19
N LEU A 80 2.65 6.44 2.48
CA LEU A 80 3.60 5.36 2.77
C LEU A 80 4.40 5.04 1.52
N TYR A 81 5.73 5.09 1.63
CA TYR A 81 6.63 4.49 0.65
C TYR A 81 7.09 3.13 1.17
N LEU A 82 6.82 2.07 0.42
CA LEU A 82 7.29 0.73 0.75
C LEU A 82 8.10 0.13 -0.40
N GLU A 83 9.02 -0.75 -0.07
CA GLU A 83 9.74 -1.58 -1.03
C GLU A 83 9.42 -3.05 -0.78
N ALA A 84 9.07 -3.80 -1.82
CA ALA A 84 8.83 -5.23 -1.72
C ALA A 84 9.68 -5.99 -2.74
N GLY A 85 10.35 -7.07 -2.28
CA GLY A 85 11.12 -7.94 -3.16
C GLY A 85 11.98 -8.95 -2.40
N PRO A 86 12.80 -9.75 -3.10
CA PRO A 86 13.05 -9.68 -4.55
C PRO A 86 11.83 -10.07 -5.40
N LEU A 87 11.72 -9.50 -6.60
CA LEU A 87 10.61 -9.76 -7.53
C LEU A 87 10.85 -10.97 -8.43
N LYS A 88 9.76 -11.63 -8.81
CA LYS A 88 9.66 -12.64 -9.87
C LYS A 88 8.81 -12.08 -11.02
N PRO A 89 8.80 -12.70 -12.21
CA PRO A 89 7.82 -12.36 -13.24
C PRO A 89 6.38 -12.61 -12.76
N GLY A 90 5.49 -11.64 -12.90
CA GLY A 90 4.07 -11.77 -12.58
C GLY A 90 3.52 -10.64 -11.71
N PRO A 91 2.20 -10.59 -11.53
CA PRO A 91 1.54 -9.53 -10.77
C PRO A 91 1.87 -9.59 -9.28
N ILE A 92 1.92 -8.42 -8.64
CA ILE A 92 2.12 -8.26 -7.20
C ILE A 92 0.76 -7.98 -6.57
N GLU A 93 0.43 -8.64 -5.47
CA GLU A 93 -0.75 -8.39 -4.67
C GLU A 93 -0.36 -7.58 -3.43
N LEU A 94 -0.86 -6.35 -3.33
CA LEU A 94 -0.73 -5.51 -2.15
C LEU A 94 -2.05 -5.53 -1.40
N SER A 95 -2.02 -5.92 -0.12
CA SER A 95 -3.17 -5.84 0.78
C SER A 95 -2.87 -4.92 1.95
N TYR A 96 -3.86 -4.14 2.38
CA TYR A 96 -3.76 -3.26 3.54
C TYR A 96 -5.14 -2.97 4.13
N GLN A 97 -5.17 -2.54 5.39
CA GLN A 97 -6.34 -2.01 6.06
C GLN A 97 -6.06 -0.60 6.56
N GLY A 98 -7.04 0.28 6.39
CA GLY A 98 -6.97 1.63 6.93
C GLY A 98 -8.19 1.95 7.78
N CYS A 99 -8.03 2.95 8.63
CA CYS A 99 -9.08 3.40 9.54
C CYS A 99 -9.29 4.92 9.43
N ASP A 100 -10.50 5.33 9.75
CA ASP A 100 -10.95 6.72 9.82
C ASP A 100 -10.88 7.19 11.28
N GLU A 101 -10.08 8.22 11.54
CA GLU A 101 -9.89 8.78 12.88
C GLU A 101 -11.12 9.53 13.40
N VAL A 102 -11.88 10.15 12.49
CA VAL A 102 -13.04 10.95 12.88
C VAL A 102 -14.21 10.03 13.19
N ALA A 103 -14.40 8.99 12.38
CA ALA A 103 -15.43 8.00 12.62
C ALA A 103 -15.03 6.91 13.64
N LEU A 104 -13.76 6.86 14.06
CA LEU A 104 -13.20 5.84 14.96
C LEU A 104 -13.52 4.42 14.49
N THR A 105 -13.43 4.18 13.19
CA THR A 105 -13.77 2.89 12.58
C THR A 105 -12.77 2.49 11.51
N CYS A 106 -12.57 1.18 11.35
CA CYS A 106 -11.70 0.64 10.32
C CYS A 106 -12.50 0.17 9.11
N LEU A 107 -11.97 0.46 7.93
CA LEU A 107 -12.53 -0.01 6.68
C LEU A 107 -12.18 -1.50 6.48
N PRO A 108 -12.93 -2.25 5.66
CA PRO A 108 -12.54 -3.61 5.29
C PRO A 108 -11.14 -3.63 4.65
N PRO A 109 -10.36 -4.72 4.83
CA PRO A 109 -9.10 -4.89 4.12
C PRO A 109 -9.29 -4.78 2.60
N VAL A 110 -8.38 -4.06 1.96
CA VAL A 110 -8.35 -3.86 0.50
C VAL A 110 -7.18 -4.64 -0.06
N ALA A 111 -7.41 -5.35 -1.16
CA ALA A 111 -6.35 -5.97 -1.96
C ALA A 111 -6.34 -5.32 -3.35
N VAL A 112 -5.16 -4.92 -3.80
CA VAL A 112 -4.91 -4.36 -5.14
C VAL A 112 -3.84 -5.16 -5.85
N THR A 113 -4.05 -5.36 -7.15
CA THR A 113 -3.05 -5.97 -8.02
C THR A 113 -2.22 -4.88 -8.66
N LEU A 114 -0.91 -4.95 -8.46
CA LEU A 114 0.09 -4.05 -9.02
C LEU A 114 0.88 -4.77 -10.11
N THR A 115 1.11 -4.09 -11.22
CA THR A 115 1.90 -4.62 -12.33
C THR A 115 3.25 -3.90 -12.42
N CYS A 116 4.30 -4.71 -12.25
CA CYS A 116 5.59 -4.56 -12.89
C CYS A 116 5.53 -5.26 -14.26
#